data_AF-A0A9D7N645-F1
#
_entry.id   AF-A0A9D7N645-F1
#
_cell.length_a   1.000
_cell.length_b   1.000
_cell.length_c   1.000
_cell.angle_alpha   90.00
_cell.angle_beta   90.00
_cell.angle_gamma   90.00
#
_symmetry.space_group_name_H-M   'P 1'
#
loop_
_entity.id
_entity.type
_entity.pdbx_description
1 polymer ?
#
loop_
_entity_poly.entity_id
_entity_poly.type
_entity_poly.pdbx_seq_one_letter_code
_entity_poly.pdbx_strand_id
1 'polypeptide(L)'
;MELKVLESRPLADQPGPALVRAWLRGDERAAQMLGPAPSLGALRDRARAIELRHGSPACVVTGQQSHWLGGPAFVLLKIATARAVANALAGAGATPPAVWFWSHSDDADAGEVDHLHVVNQHFDVQRLSLGLQPDRRPLYARPLPENAPAVFAATFEALLDGPLKAPLAERLRPTLAAANLADHFASWLAATHPAGALRVIEPRSERAKCAKVVARFVRSYREVAERWRAVDRLCRDAAWDAPFDPWSTTPFFVLDAEQRRVPVRVVDAGDLWSIDGREISAAELAGKLENGLETAIPGALLRVVLQSCLLPVSAYVGGPSELAYQAYALCLFELFDQISPLLVPRLHSTFVSASSLPQIQRFGVRDLLAITHEQLVAALPEPTEDPRIRALLDELGETVRRVHAELAERAQGLDSSLARSLEQSGAQMGEQVEKTRARIAKVTQNRAGTGSRQARKLAHWIRPLGQAQERVLAATQLLARLGPELPDALVRASAPFEPSHRILCFEEP
;
A
#
# COMPACT_ATOMS: atom_id res chain seq x y z
N MET A 1 -11.09 -3.74 -22.27
CA MET A 1 -11.41 -3.21 -20.93
C MET A 1 -11.02 -1.74 -20.79
N GLU A 2 -11.93 -0.91 -20.29
CA GLU A 2 -11.72 0.52 -20.03
C GLU A 2 -11.93 0.83 -18.54
N LEU A 3 -11.06 1.69 -17.98
CA LEU A 3 -11.18 2.19 -16.60
C LEU A 3 -11.51 3.68 -16.67
N LYS A 4 -12.74 4.04 -16.30
CA LYS A 4 -13.18 5.44 -16.29
C LYS A 4 -12.69 6.13 -15.02
N VAL A 5 -11.96 7.23 -15.15
CA VAL A 5 -11.60 8.09 -14.01
C VAL A 5 -12.83 8.91 -13.62
N LEU A 6 -13.41 8.64 -12.45
CA LEU A 6 -14.55 9.40 -11.92
C LEU A 6 -14.12 10.66 -11.20
N GLU A 7 -13.00 10.57 -10.49
CA GLU A 7 -12.44 11.64 -9.66
C GLU A 7 -10.92 11.50 -9.64
N SER A 8 -10.24 12.64 -9.61
CA SER A 8 -8.79 12.74 -9.48
C SER A 8 -8.46 13.80 -8.45
N ARG A 9 -7.71 13.43 -7.41
CA ARG A 9 -7.29 14.35 -6.35
C ARG A 9 -5.77 14.44 -6.27
N PRO A 10 -5.16 15.63 -6.28
CA PRO A 10 -3.70 15.77 -6.20
C PRO A 10 -3.15 15.08 -4.94
N LEU A 11 -2.06 14.32 -5.09
CA LEU A 11 -1.41 13.65 -3.94
C LEU A 11 -0.84 14.65 -2.94
N ALA A 12 -0.50 15.87 -3.38
CA ALA A 12 -0.08 16.96 -2.52
C ALA A 12 -1.14 17.32 -1.46
N ASP A 13 -2.42 17.07 -1.74
CA ASP A 13 -3.57 17.36 -0.87
C ASP A 13 -4.04 16.13 -0.08
N GLN A 14 -3.43 14.95 -0.29
CA GLN A 14 -3.79 13.71 0.40
C GLN A 14 -2.94 13.50 1.68
N PRO A 15 -3.38 12.64 2.62
CA PRO A 15 -2.55 12.22 3.75
C PRO A 15 -1.25 11.56 3.28
N GLY A 16 -0.12 11.93 3.88
CA GLY A 16 1.20 11.41 3.53
C GLY A 16 2.34 12.22 4.16
N PRO A 17 3.60 11.83 3.93
CA PRO A 17 4.76 12.52 4.48
C PRO A 17 4.80 13.99 4.06
N ALA A 18 5.01 14.89 5.03
CA ALA A 18 4.99 16.34 4.80
C ALA A 18 6.00 16.76 3.72
N LEU A 19 7.23 16.22 3.76
CA LEU A 19 8.27 16.42 2.77
C LEU A 19 7.79 16.13 1.33
N VAL A 20 7.13 14.98 1.11
CA VAL A 20 6.67 14.59 -0.23
C VAL A 20 5.54 15.49 -0.71
N ARG A 21 4.63 15.91 0.18
CA ARG A 21 3.57 16.86 -0.19
C ARG A 21 4.15 18.24 -0.54
N ALA A 22 5.12 18.73 0.21
CA ALA A 22 5.81 19.98 -0.07
C ALA A 22 6.54 19.91 -1.43
N TRP A 23 7.27 18.82 -1.68
CA TRP A 23 7.93 18.55 -2.96
C TRP A 23 6.97 18.57 -4.14
N LEU A 24 5.80 17.92 -4.03
CA LEU A 24 4.77 17.93 -5.07
C LEU A 24 4.11 19.31 -5.28
N ARG A 25 4.19 20.21 -4.30
CA ARG A 25 3.77 21.62 -4.45
C ARG A 25 4.86 22.53 -5.01
N GLY A 26 6.05 21.99 -5.30
CA GLY A 26 7.18 22.76 -5.82
C GLY A 26 8.00 23.47 -4.75
N ASP A 27 7.96 23.02 -3.49
CA ASP A 27 8.82 23.58 -2.44
C ASP A 27 10.31 23.36 -2.77
N GLU A 28 11.08 24.45 -2.80
CA GLU A 28 12.49 24.42 -3.18
C GLU A 28 13.36 23.65 -2.19
N ARG A 29 13.08 23.71 -0.88
CA ARG A 29 13.83 22.96 0.13
C ARG A 29 13.58 21.46 -0.02
N ALA A 30 12.34 21.09 -0.34
CA ALA A 30 11.98 19.71 -0.60
C ALA A 30 12.64 19.20 -1.90
N ALA A 31 12.72 20.06 -2.92
CA ALA A 31 13.42 19.75 -4.17
C ALA A 31 14.94 19.60 -4.01
N GLN A 32 15.57 20.30 -3.05
CA GLN A 32 16.98 20.06 -2.69
C GLN A 32 17.22 18.64 -2.16
N MET A 33 16.22 18.05 -1.51
CA MET A 33 16.31 16.70 -0.91
C MET A 33 15.87 15.59 -1.86
N LEU A 34 14.82 15.83 -2.66
CA LEU A 34 14.16 14.81 -3.50
C LEU A 34 14.43 14.99 -5.00
N GLY A 35 15.14 16.05 -5.40
CA GLY A 35 15.29 16.45 -6.79
C GLY A 35 14.04 17.17 -7.33
N PRO A 36 13.99 17.45 -8.65
CA PRO A 36 12.85 18.13 -9.24
C PRO A 36 11.57 17.29 -9.14
N ALA A 37 10.43 17.96 -9.01
CA ALA A 37 9.13 17.31 -9.11
C ALA A 37 8.97 16.59 -10.48
N PRO A 38 8.23 15.47 -10.54
CA PRO A 38 8.16 14.65 -11.74
C PRO A 38 7.50 15.41 -12.89
N SER A 39 8.22 15.54 -13.99
CA SER A 39 7.71 16.10 -15.25
C SER A 39 8.36 15.38 -16.43
N LEU A 40 7.72 15.44 -17.60
CA LEU A 40 8.31 14.87 -18.80
C LEU A 40 9.65 15.53 -19.17
N GLY A 41 9.79 16.84 -18.94
CA GLY A 41 11.06 17.54 -19.14
C GLY A 41 12.18 17.01 -18.25
N ALA A 42 11.93 16.97 -16.93
CA ALA A 42 12.89 16.45 -15.97
C ALA A 42 13.26 14.98 -16.25
N LEU A 43 12.30 14.16 -16.71
CA LEU A 43 12.57 12.77 -17.08
C LEU A 43 13.49 12.67 -18.29
N ARG A 44 13.26 13.48 -19.33
CA ARG A 44 14.09 13.51 -20.54
C ARG A 44 15.53 13.92 -20.22
N ASP A 45 15.68 14.98 -19.44
CA ASP A 45 17.00 15.47 -19.03
C ASP A 45 17.73 14.41 -18.21
N ARG A 46 17.02 13.75 -17.29
CA ARG A 46 17.59 12.68 -16.48
C ARG A 46 17.99 11.47 -17.34
N ALA A 47 17.13 11.03 -18.25
CA ALA A 47 17.41 9.92 -19.14
C ALA A 47 18.65 10.19 -20.00
N ARG A 48 18.75 11.38 -20.60
CA ARG A 48 19.91 11.78 -21.40
C ARG A 48 21.21 11.77 -20.58
N ALA A 49 21.19 12.30 -19.36
CA ALA A 49 22.36 12.32 -18.50
C ALA A 49 22.81 10.90 -18.12
N ILE A 50 21.87 10.02 -17.84
CA ILE A 50 22.11 8.61 -17.53
C ILE A 50 22.67 7.86 -18.75
N GLU A 51 22.11 8.06 -19.93
CA GLU A 51 22.57 7.43 -21.18
C GLU A 51 23.98 7.89 -21.54
N LEU A 52 24.29 9.18 -21.41
CA LEU A 52 25.63 9.73 -21.61
C LEU A 52 26.65 9.11 -20.64
N ARG A 53 26.27 8.91 -19.37
CA ARG A 53 27.15 8.32 -18.36
C ARG A 53 27.41 6.84 -18.60
N HIS A 54 26.38 6.06 -18.91
CA HIS A 54 26.47 4.60 -18.97
C HIS A 54 26.75 4.06 -20.38
N GLY A 55 26.54 4.85 -21.42
CA GLY A 55 26.65 4.39 -22.82
C GLY A 55 25.57 3.37 -23.21
N SER A 56 24.48 3.29 -22.45
CA SER A 56 23.39 2.33 -22.63
C SER A 56 22.03 3.00 -22.41
N PRO A 57 20.95 2.51 -23.06
CA PRO A 57 19.61 3.08 -22.91
C PRO A 57 19.16 3.15 -21.45
N ALA A 58 18.49 4.24 -21.08
CA ALA A 58 17.96 4.41 -19.74
C ALA A 58 16.88 3.36 -19.40
N CYS A 59 16.62 3.18 -18.11
CA CYS A 59 15.56 2.29 -17.62
C CYS A 59 14.75 2.92 -16.48
N VAL A 60 13.53 2.41 -16.29
CA VAL A 60 12.64 2.78 -15.19
C VAL A 60 12.62 1.64 -14.18
N VAL A 61 12.81 1.94 -12.90
CA VAL A 61 12.80 0.95 -11.81
C VAL A 61 11.61 1.18 -10.90
N THR A 62 10.96 0.08 -10.51
CA THR A 62 10.07 -0.01 -9.35
C THR A 62 10.42 -1.28 -8.59
N GLY A 63 9.94 -1.45 -7.36
CA GLY A 63 10.11 -2.71 -6.64
C GLY A 63 9.09 -2.93 -5.54
N GLN A 64 9.01 -4.17 -5.07
CA GLN A 64 8.30 -4.58 -3.86
C GLN A 64 8.86 -5.91 -3.36
N GLN A 65 8.60 -6.24 -2.10
CA GLN A 65 8.84 -7.59 -1.57
C GLN A 65 8.01 -8.64 -2.32
N SER A 66 8.50 -9.87 -2.27
CA SER A 66 7.93 -11.01 -2.98
C SER A 66 6.71 -11.55 -2.24
N HIS A 67 5.53 -11.04 -2.56
CA HIS A 67 4.29 -11.39 -1.85
C HIS A 67 3.66 -12.68 -2.38
N TRP A 68 2.97 -13.40 -1.51
CA TRP A 68 2.08 -14.49 -1.89
C TRP A 68 0.99 -13.98 -2.84
N LEU A 69 0.83 -14.64 -4.00
CA LEU A 69 -0.17 -14.31 -5.02
C LEU A 69 -0.28 -12.81 -5.36
N GLY A 70 0.86 -12.15 -5.53
CA GLY A 70 0.93 -10.76 -5.98
C GLY A 70 0.75 -9.70 -4.92
N GLY A 71 0.35 -10.08 -3.70
CA GLY A 71 0.21 -9.16 -2.57
C GLY A 71 -0.83 -8.05 -2.79
N PRO A 72 -0.64 -6.89 -2.15
CA PRO A 72 -1.54 -5.74 -2.28
C PRO A 72 -1.65 -5.21 -3.71
N ALA A 73 -2.81 -4.66 -4.05
CA ALA A 73 -3.11 -4.09 -5.37
C ALA A 73 -2.15 -2.98 -5.81
N PHE A 74 -1.50 -2.27 -4.88
CA PHE A 74 -0.49 -1.27 -5.25
C PHE A 74 0.69 -1.86 -6.02
N VAL A 75 0.95 -3.18 -5.97
CA VAL A 75 1.98 -3.81 -6.81
C VAL A 75 1.67 -3.59 -8.29
N LEU A 76 0.42 -3.79 -8.71
CA LEU A 76 -0.02 -3.51 -10.07
C LEU A 76 0.08 -2.02 -10.41
N LEU A 77 -0.27 -1.13 -9.45
CA LEU A 77 -0.23 0.32 -9.66
C LEU A 77 1.20 0.85 -9.81
N LYS A 78 2.15 0.31 -9.05
CA LYS A 78 3.59 0.56 -9.18
C LYS A 78 4.08 0.20 -10.57
N ILE A 79 3.82 -1.03 -11.01
CA ILE A 79 4.26 -1.52 -12.32
C ILE A 79 3.61 -0.71 -13.44
N ALA A 80 2.30 -0.44 -13.34
CA ALA A 80 1.59 0.35 -14.33
C ALA A 80 2.17 1.77 -14.49
N THR A 81 2.56 2.39 -13.38
CA THR A 81 3.19 3.72 -13.40
C THR A 81 4.58 3.67 -14.00
N ALA A 82 5.41 2.68 -13.65
CA ALA A 82 6.73 2.51 -14.25
C ALA A 82 6.63 2.31 -15.77
N ARG A 83 5.66 1.53 -16.24
CA ARG A 83 5.35 1.36 -17.67
C ARG A 83 4.84 2.66 -18.32
N ALA A 84 4.02 3.43 -17.63
CA ALA A 84 3.54 4.72 -18.14
C ALA A 84 4.68 5.75 -18.28
N VAL A 85 5.61 5.80 -17.32
CA VAL A 85 6.84 6.61 -17.39
C VAL A 85 7.68 6.18 -18.59
N ALA A 86 7.87 4.87 -18.79
CA ALA A 86 8.60 4.33 -19.94
C ALA A 86 7.96 4.72 -21.28
N ASN A 87 6.64 4.57 -21.38
CA ASN A 87 5.87 4.94 -22.57
C ASN A 87 5.94 6.45 -22.86
N ALA A 88 5.91 7.30 -21.83
CA ALA A 88 6.02 8.73 -22.00
C ALA A 88 7.40 9.15 -22.52
N LEU A 89 8.47 8.51 -22.03
CA LEU A 89 9.83 8.76 -22.52
C LEU A 89 10.00 8.29 -23.98
N ALA A 90 9.49 7.11 -24.32
CA ALA A 90 9.44 6.61 -25.70
C ALA A 90 8.66 7.56 -26.63
N GLY A 91 7.47 8.01 -26.20
CA GLY A 91 6.65 8.95 -26.96
C GLY A 91 7.30 10.33 -27.17
N ALA A 92 8.26 10.69 -26.31
CA ALA A 92 9.06 11.90 -26.44
C ALA A 92 10.32 11.73 -27.34
N GLY A 93 10.43 10.60 -28.06
CA GLY A 93 11.49 10.34 -29.03
C GLY A 93 12.76 9.68 -28.48
N ALA A 94 12.77 9.23 -27.22
CA ALA A 94 13.86 8.44 -26.67
C ALA A 94 13.75 6.96 -27.06
N THR A 95 14.84 6.21 -26.95
CA THR A 95 14.78 4.74 -27.04
C THR A 95 13.85 4.20 -25.96
N PRO A 96 12.91 3.29 -26.26
CA PRO A 96 11.98 2.76 -25.27
C PRO A 96 12.73 2.17 -24.07
N PRO A 97 12.63 2.78 -22.88
CA PRO A 97 13.39 2.33 -21.72
C PRO A 97 12.82 1.00 -21.22
N ALA A 98 13.70 0.10 -20.78
CA ALA A 98 13.25 -1.12 -20.11
C ALA A 98 12.61 -0.78 -18.76
N VAL A 99 11.55 -1.50 -18.40
CA VAL A 99 10.96 -1.44 -17.06
C VAL A 99 11.49 -2.61 -16.23
N TRP A 100 12.18 -2.28 -15.14
CA TRP A 100 12.72 -3.24 -14.20
C TRP A 100 11.90 -3.28 -12.92
N PHE A 101 11.54 -4.48 -12.51
CA PHE A 101 11.00 -4.75 -11.19
C PHE A 101 12.10 -5.34 -10.31
N TRP A 102 12.53 -4.56 -9.33
CA TRP A 102 13.43 -5.03 -8.29
C TRP A 102 12.65 -5.89 -7.30
N SER A 103 12.95 -7.19 -7.28
CA SER A 103 12.41 -8.11 -6.28
C SER A 103 13.06 -7.82 -4.94
N HIS A 104 12.31 -7.40 -3.92
CA HIS A 104 12.88 -7.20 -2.57
C HIS A 104 12.98 -8.56 -1.83
N SER A 105 13.42 -9.61 -2.53
CA SER A 105 13.54 -10.97 -2.01
C SER A 105 14.66 -11.13 -0.97
N ASP A 106 15.53 -10.12 -0.88
CA ASP A 106 16.54 -9.94 0.18
C ASP A 106 15.96 -9.61 1.55
N ASP A 107 14.70 -9.18 1.60
CA ASP A 107 14.02 -8.96 2.88
C ASP A 107 13.75 -10.28 3.61
N ALA A 108 13.42 -10.24 4.89
CA ALA A 108 13.13 -11.41 5.73
C ALA A 108 11.81 -11.27 6.50
N ASP A 109 11.06 -10.18 6.27
CA ASP A 109 9.75 -9.99 6.89
C ASP A 109 8.70 -10.90 6.24
N ALA A 110 8.59 -12.12 6.74
CA ALA A 110 7.55 -13.07 6.36
C ALA A 110 6.15 -12.53 6.63
N GLY A 111 5.98 -11.83 7.77
CA GLY A 111 4.68 -11.42 8.26
C GLY A 111 4.01 -10.42 7.33
N GLU A 112 4.81 -9.64 6.58
CA GLU A 112 4.32 -8.71 5.57
C GLU A 112 3.89 -9.41 4.26
N VAL A 113 4.55 -10.50 3.87
CA VAL A 113 4.46 -11.05 2.50
C VAL A 113 3.70 -12.37 2.36
N ASP A 114 3.51 -13.10 3.46
CA ASP A 114 2.98 -14.47 3.43
C ASP A 114 1.46 -14.56 3.24
N HIS A 115 0.79 -13.42 3.09
CA HIS A 115 -0.66 -13.34 3.15
C HIS A 115 -1.25 -12.38 2.13
N LEU A 116 -2.55 -12.50 1.95
CA LEU A 116 -3.36 -11.61 1.12
C LEU A 116 -4.69 -11.33 1.82
N HIS A 117 -5.27 -10.16 1.54
CA HIS A 117 -6.62 -9.84 1.96
C HIS A 117 -7.56 -9.78 0.77
N VAL A 118 -8.70 -10.45 0.89
CA VAL A 118 -9.75 -10.47 -0.14
C VAL A 118 -11.08 -10.10 0.46
N VAL A 119 -11.90 -9.41 -0.32
CA VAL A 119 -13.30 -9.14 0.03
C VAL A 119 -14.13 -10.28 -0.57
N ASN A 120 -14.69 -11.15 0.26
CA ASN A 120 -15.46 -12.31 -0.24
C ASN A 120 -16.83 -11.89 -0.83
N GLN A 121 -17.59 -12.86 -1.34
CA GLN A 121 -18.96 -12.67 -1.86
C GLN A 121 -19.97 -12.07 -0.85
N HIS A 122 -19.68 -12.16 0.46
CA HIS A 122 -20.47 -11.53 1.52
C HIS A 122 -20.00 -10.12 1.88
N PHE A 123 -18.95 -9.65 1.20
CA PHE A 123 -18.21 -8.41 1.42
C PHE A 123 -17.51 -8.32 2.77
N ASP A 124 -17.11 -9.47 3.31
CA ASP A 124 -16.24 -9.51 4.47
C ASP A 124 -14.79 -9.57 4.02
N VAL A 125 -13.94 -8.79 4.68
CA VAL A 125 -12.49 -8.84 4.48
C VAL A 125 -11.97 -10.14 5.12
N GLN A 126 -11.39 -11.00 4.32
CA GLN A 126 -10.77 -12.27 4.71
C GLN A 126 -9.26 -12.16 4.55
N ARG A 127 -8.51 -12.73 5.49
CA ARG A 127 -7.05 -12.84 5.42
C ARG A 127 -6.67 -14.30 5.24
N LEU A 128 -5.87 -14.60 4.22
CA LEU A 128 -5.29 -15.93 4.01
C LEU A 128 -3.77 -15.82 4.07
N SER A 129 -3.15 -16.70 4.83
CA SER A 129 -1.72 -16.71 5.09
C SER A 129 -1.17 -18.11 4.84
N LEU A 130 0.07 -18.18 4.33
CA LEU A 130 0.84 -19.41 4.22
C LEU A 130 1.30 -19.94 5.59
N GLY A 131 1.26 -19.12 6.64
CA GLY A 131 1.71 -19.48 7.99
C GLY A 131 3.23 -19.45 8.13
N LEU A 132 3.92 -18.61 7.36
CA LEU A 132 5.37 -18.51 7.39
C LEU A 132 5.82 -17.93 8.74
N GLN A 133 6.64 -18.68 9.47
CA GLN A 133 7.17 -18.23 10.76
C GLN A 133 8.26 -17.17 10.57
N PRO A 134 8.47 -16.24 11.51
CA PRO A 134 9.63 -15.36 11.46
C PRO A 134 10.93 -16.16 11.52
N ASP A 135 11.70 -16.13 10.44
CA ASP A 135 13.06 -16.66 10.40
C ASP A 135 13.88 -15.66 9.59
N ARG A 136 15.03 -15.22 10.11
CA ARG A 136 15.82 -14.10 9.56
C ARG A 136 16.40 -14.39 8.16
N ARG A 137 15.99 -15.46 7.48
CA ARG A 137 16.45 -15.79 6.14
C ARG A 137 15.79 -14.85 5.12
N PRO A 138 16.52 -14.46 4.08
CA PRO A 138 15.93 -13.76 2.94
C PRO A 138 14.76 -14.54 2.33
N LEU A 139 13.73 -13.86 1.81
CA LEU A 139 12.56 -14.49 1.17
C LEU A 139 12.93 -15.44 0.03
N TYR A 140 13.99 -15.17 -0.74
CA TYR A 140 14.46 -16.10 -1.79
C TYR A 140 15.01 -17.42 -1.24
N ALA A 141 15.40 -17.46 0.03
CA ALA A 141 15.93 -18.64 0.72
C ALA A 141 14.85 -19.37 1.54
N ARG A 142 13.59 -18.94 1.41
CA ARG A 142 12.46 -19.51 2.14
C ARG A 142 11.60 -20.38 1.23
N PRO A 143 11.61 -21.71 1.41
CA PRO A 143 10.82 -22.61 0.58
C PRO A 143 9.34 -22.26 0.61
N LEU A 144 8.66 -22.51 -0.51
CA LEU A 144 7.21 -22.38 -0.54
C LEU A 144 6.60 -23.47 0.39
N PRO A 145 5.73 -23.12 1.35
CA PRO A 145 5.18 -24.10 2.29
C PRO A 145 4.33 -25.19 1.63
N GLU A 146 4.32 -26.39 2.21
CA GLU A 146 3.54 -27.54 1.72
C GLU A 146 2.02 -27.28 1.68
N ASN A 147 1.51 -26.37 2.51
CA ASN A 147 0.11 -25.96 2.52
C ASN A 147 -0.24 -24.93 1.43
N ALA A 148 0.73 -24.43 0.65
CA ALA A 148 0.48 -23.41 -0.37
C ALA A 148 -0.62 -23.81 -1.39
N PRO A 149 -0.69 -25.07 -1.89
CA PRO A 149 -1.80 -25.50 -2.76
C PRO A 149 -3.18 -25.43 -2.08
N ALA A 150 -3.26 -25.75 -0.78
CA ALA A 150 -4.51 -25.66 -0.03
C ALA A 150 -4.96 -24.19 0.16
N VAL A 151 -4.01 -23.30 0.48
CA VAL A 151 -4.28 -21.85 0.58
C VAL A 151 -4.67 -21.27 -0.79
N PHE A 152 -4.05 -21.74 -1.87
CA PHE A 152 -4.42 -21.37 -3.25
C PHE A 152 -5.85 -21.78 -3.57
N ALA A 153 -6.22 -23.04 -3.31
CA ALA A 153 -7.58 -23.55 -3.53
C ALA A 153 -8.60 -22.76 -2.70
N ALA A 154 -8.35 -22.53 -1.41
CA ALA A 154 -9.21 -21.72 -0.56
C ALA A 154 -9.39 -20.29 -1.10
N THR A 155 -8.33 -19.69 -1.65
CA THR A 155 -8.39 -18.36 -2.26
C THR A 155 -9.32 -18.36 -3.47
N PHE A 156 -9.10 -19.23 -4.46
CA PHE A 156 -9.81 -19.21 -5.74
C PHE A 156 -11.21 -19.83 -5.71
N GLU A 157 -11.40 -20.89 -4.93
CA GLU A 157 -12.64 -21.66 -4.91
C GLU A 157 -13.65 -21.05 -3.92
N ALA A 158 -13.19 -20.69 -2.71
CA ALA A 158 -14.08 -20.29 -1.62
C ALA A 158 -14.25 -18.78 -1.47
N LEU A 159 -13.24 -17.97 -1.82
CA LEU A 159 -13.23 -16.55 -1.43
C LEU A 159 -13.28 -15.57 -2.59
N LEU A 160 -12.52 -15.83 -3.65
CA LEU A 160 -12.56 -14.98 -4.83
C LEU A 160 -13.87 -15.15 -5.58
N ASP A 161 -14.41 -14.01 -5.95
CA ASP A 161 -15.59 -13.88 -6.80
C ASP A 161 -15.20 -13.12 -8.08
N GLY A 162 -15.95 -13.35 -9.15
CA GLY A 162 -15.75 -12.73 -10.45
C GLY A 162 -15.66 -13.73 -11.60
N PRO A 163 -16.04 -13.29 -12.82
CA PRO A 163 -16.17 -14.16 -13.99
C PRO A 163 -14.84 -14.75 -14.45
N LEU A 164 -13.71 -14.14 -14.07
CA LEU A 164 -12.38 -14.49 -14.57
C LEU A 164 -11.53 -15.24 -13.52
N LYS A 165 -12.14 -15.66 -12.40
CA LYS A 165 -11.43 -16.39 -11.33
C LYS A 165 -10.87 -17.74 -11.80
N ALA A 166 -11.64 -18.52 -12.57
CA ALA A 166 -11.22 -19.85 -13.02
C ALA A 166 -10.09 -19.79 -14.06
N PRO A 167 -10.18 -18.98 -15.13
CA PRO A 167 -9.06 -18.78 -16.05
C PRO A 167 -7.80 -18.24 -15.37
N LEU A 168 -7.94 -17.36 -14.38
CA LEU A 168 -6.80 -16.86 -13.61
C LEU A 168 -6.18 -17.97 -12.73
N ALA A 169 -7.01 -18.79 -12.09
CA ALA A 169 -6.54 -19.93 -11.29
C ALA A 169 -5.73 -20.91 -12.14
N GLU A 170 -6.22 -21.26 -13.33
CA GLU A 170 -5.49 -22.13 -14.28
C GLU A 170 -4.14 -21.54 -14.68
N ARG A 171 -4.10 -20.23 -14.95
CA ARG A 171 -2.88 -19.53 -15.31
C ARG A 171 -1.86 -19.46 -14.17
N LEU A 172 -2.32 -19.31 -12.94
CA LEU A 172 -1.46 -19.17 -11.76
C LEU A 172 -1.11 -20.51 -11.11
N ARG A 173 -1.82 -21.60 -11.40
CA ARG A 173 -1.53 -22.93 -10.83
C ARG A 173 -0.08 -23.39 -11.03
N PRO A 174 0.58 -23.18 -12.19
CA PRO A 174 2.00 -23.54 -12.36
C PRO A 174 2.94 -22.80 -11.40
N THR A 175 2.57 -21.62 -10.89
CA THR A 175 3.40 -20.86 -9.94
C THR A 175 3.56 -21.55 -8.59
N LEU A 176 2.75 -22.58 -8.29
CA LEU A 176 2.87 -23.39 -7.07
C LEU A 176 4.06 -24.36 -7.11
N ALA A 177 4.64 -24.62 -8.28
CA ALA A 177 5.85 -25.44 -8.43
C ALA A 177 7.15 -24.66 -8.12
N ALA A 178 7.04 -23.38 -7.76
CA ALA A 178 8.19 -22.55 -7.42
C ALA A 178 8.89 -23.05 -6.16
N ALA A 179 10.22 -22.98 -6.14
CA ALA A 179 11.03 -23.48 -5.03
C ALA A 179 10.86 -22.63 -3.75
N ASN A 180 10.64 -21.32 -3.89
CA ASN A 180 10.53 -20.36 -2.80
C ASN A 180 9.52 -19.25 -3.14
N LEU A 181 9.22 -18.41 -2.14
CA LEU A 181 8.25 -17.33 -2.29
C LEU A 181 8.67 -16.27 -3.35
N ALA A 182 9.98 -16.02 -3.50
CA ALA A 182 10.48 -15.10 -4.52
C ALA A 182 10.24 -15.62 -5.94
N ASP A 183 10.55 -16.89 -6.20
CA ASP A 183 10.32 -17.54 -7.49
C ASP A 183 8.82 -17.66 -7.80
N HIS A 184 7.98 -17.88 -6.79
CA HIS A 184 6.53 -17.86 -6.91
C HIS A 184 6.04 -16.49 -7.37
N PHE A 185 6.49 -15.41 -6.71
CA PHE A 185 6.10 -14.05 -7.03
C PHE A 185 6.61 -13.61 -8.42
N ALA A 186 7.85 -13.95 -8.78
CA ALA A 186 8.39 -13.69 -10.12
C ALA A 186 7.56 -14.39 -11.20
N SER A 187 7.16 -15.64 -10.94
CA SER A 187 6.28 -16.41 -11.84
C SER A 187 4.87 -15.82 -11.91
N TRP A 188 4.33 -15.30 -10.80
CA TRP A 188 3.08 -14.54 -10.78
C TRP A 188 3.18 -13.26 -11.62
N LEU A 189 4.28 -12.50 -11.52
CA LEU A 189 4.51 -11.31 -12.35
C LEU A 189 4.51 -11.67 -13.84
N ALA A 190 5.24 -12.72 -14.22
CA ALA A 190 5.30 -13.20 -15.60
C ALA A 190 3.95 -13.69 -16.13
N ALA A 191 3.14 -14.35 -15.29
CA ALA A 191 1.82 -14.86 -15.67
C ALA A 191 0.75 -13.77 -15.78
N THR A 192 0.92 -12.66 -15.05
CA THR A 192 -0.10 -11.60 -14.96
C THR A 192 0.17 -10.41 -15.87
N HIS A 193 1.38 -10.27 -16.41
CA HIS A 193 1.75 -9.17 -17.30
C HIS A 193 2.04 -9.66 -18.73
N PRO A 194 1.87 -8.81 -19.76
CA PRO A 194 2.26 -9.16 -21.12
C PRO A 194 3.75 -9.54 -21.19
N ALA A 195 4.09 -10.49 -22.07
CA ALA A 195 5.47 -10.89 -22.30
C ALA A 195 6.33 -9.67 -22.70
N GLY A 196 7.48 -9.50 -22.03
CA GLY A 196 8.38 -8.38 -22.26
C GLY A 196 7.97 -7.04 -21.63
N ALA A 197 6.80 -6.96 -20.98
CA ALA A 197 6.34 -5.72 -20.32
C ALA A 197 7.16 -5.33 -19.09
N LEU A 198 7.83 -6.31 -18.47
CA LEU A 198 8.58 -6.16 -17.22
C LEU A 198 9.78 -7.11 -17.22
N ARG A 199 10.93 -6.63 -16.76
CA ARG A 199 12.10 -7.46 -16.43
C ARG A 199 12.23 -7.55 -14.91
N VAL A 200 12.26 -8.75 -14.36
CA VAL A 200 12.46 -8.94 -12.91
C VAL A 200 13.95 -9.10 -12.65
N ILE A 201 14.47 -8.36 -11.67
CA ILE A 201 15.84 -8.53 -11.18
C ILE A 201 15.80 -9.11 -9.76
N GLU A 202 16.55 -10.19 -9.58
CA GLU A 202 16.73 -10.87 -8.30
C GLU A 202 18.08 -10.45 -7.69
N PRO A 203 18.10 -9.69 -6.59
CA PRO A 203 19.34 -9.10 -6.04
C PRO A 203 20.42 -10.13 -5.70
N ARG A 204 20.02 -11.37 -5.40
CA ARG A 204 20.92 -12.50 -5.15
C ARG A 204 21.83 -12.83 -6.33
N SER A 205 21.47 -12.47 -7.58
CA SER A 205 22.36 -12.67 -8.73
C SER A 205 23.47 -11.63 -8.82
N GLU A 206 23.35 -10.51 -8.10
CA GLU A 206 24.27 -9.36 -8.19
C GLU A 206 25.16 -9.21 -6.95
N ARG A 207 25.25 -10.23 -6.08
CA ARG A 207 25.95 -10.17 -4.77
C ARG A 207 27.35 -9.58 -4.81
N ALA A 208 28.16 -9.98 -5.79
CA ALA A 208 29.53 -9.47 -5.92
C ALA A 208 29.56 -7.96 -6.16
N LYS A 209 28.62 -7.43 -6.95
CA LYS A 209 28.48 -5.98 -7.18
C LYS A 209 27.89 -5.29 -5.95
N CYS A 210 26.92 -5.92 -5.28
CA CYS A 210 26.39 -5.44 -4.00
C CYS A 210 27.49 -5.24 -2.97
N ALA A 211 28.39 -6.23 -2.82
CA ALA A 211 29.48 -6.17 -1.86
C ALA A 211 30.45 -5.00 -2.13
N LYS A 212 30.75 -4.70 -3.40
CA LYS A 212 31.57 -3.54 -3.77
C LYS A 212 30.91 -2.20 -3.40
N VAL A 213 29.62 -2.07 -3.66
CA VAL A 213 28.85 -0.87 -3.26
C VAL A 213 28.85 -0.74 -1.74
N VAL A 214 28.60 -1.81 -1.00
CA VAL A 214 28.59 -1.78 0.46
C VAL A 214 29.99 -1.52 1.04
N ALA A 215 31.06 -2.06 0.45
CA ALA A 215 32.43 -1.75 0.86
C ALA A 215 32.77 -0.27 0.69
N ARG A 216 32.35 0.34 -0.44
CA ARG A 216 32.48 1.79 -0.65
C ARG A 216 31.68 2.59 0.38
N PHE A 217 30.47 2.16 0.70
CA PHE A 217 29.67 2.78 1.78
C PHE A 217 30.40 2.75 3.13
N VAL A 218 30.95 1.61 3.52
CA VAL A 218 31.70 1.43 4.78
C VAL A 218 32.88 2.41 4.83
N ARG A 219 33.64 2.53 3.75
CA ARG A 219 34.80 3.46 3.66
C ARG A 219 34.40 4.92 3.72
N SER A 220 33.26 5.27 3.11
CA SER A 220 32.79 6.65 3.02
C SER A 220 31.83 7.04 4.16
N TYR A 221 31.68 6.21 5.20
CA TYR A 221 30.61 6.39 6.18
C TYR A 221 30.64 7.74 6.92
N ARG A 222 31.83 8.29 7.21
CA ARG A 222 31.92 9.63 7.82
C ARG A 222 31.26 10.70 6.95
N GLU A 223 31.52 10.67 5.65
CA GLU A 223 30.93 11.59 4.67
C GLU A 223 29.43 11.31 4.43
N VAL A 224 29.02 10.04 4.51
CA VAL A 224 27.59 9.64 4.53
C VAL A 224 26.89 10.30 5.72
N ALA A 225 27.45 10.17 6.93
CA ALA A 225 26.87 10.70 8.15
C ALA A 225 26.76 12.24 8.09
N GLU A 226 27.74 12.93 7.52
CA GLU A 226 27.68 14.38 7.30
C GLU A 226 26.51 14.78 6.38
N ARG A 227 26.32 14.06 5.27
CA ARG A 227 25.18 14.28 4.37
C ARG A 227 23.83 13.98 5.02
N TRP A 228 23.73 12.90 5.79
CA TRP A 228 22.51 12.59 6.55
C TRP A 228 22.19 13.67 7.59
N ARG A 229 23.19 14.21 8.31
CA ARG A 229 22.98 15.35 9.21
C ARG A 229 22.51 16.60 8.47
N ALA A 230 22.91 16.80 7.21
CA ALA A 230 22.41 17.91 6.39
C ALA A 230 20.92 17.71 6.05
N VAL A 231 20.52 16.49 5.70
CA VAL A 231 19.11 16.12 5.51
C VAL A 231 18.30 16.36 6.79
N ASP A 232 18.82 15.93 7.96
CA ASP A 232 18.17 16.16 9.26
C ASP A 232 17.96 17.66 9.56
N ARG A 233 18.95 18.50 9.25
CA ARG A 233 18.84 19.96 9.41
C ARG A 233 17.76 20.54 8.50
N LEU A 234 17.72 20.15 7.23
CA LEU A 234 16.69 20.62 6.28
C LEU A 234 15.28 20.23 6.74
N CYS A 235 15.07 18.99 7.20
CA CYS A 235 13.79 18.56 7.77
C CYS A 235 13.41 19.41 8.99
N ARG A 236 14.34 19.63 9.92
CA ARG A 236 14.10 20.41 11.14
C ARG A 236 13.76 21.87 10.82
N ASP A 237 14.51 22.52 9.93
CA ASP A 237 14.34 23.92 9.55
C ASP A 237 13.03 24.17 8.77
N ALA A 238 12.49 23.14 8.14
CA ALA A 238 11.20 23.16 7.46
C ALA A 238 10.04 22.60 8.31
N ALA A 239 10.30 22.21 9.56
CA ALA A 239 9.34 21.55 10.46
C ALA A 239 8.67 20.32 9.83
N TRP A 240 9.41 19.55 9.04
CA TRP A 240 8.99 18.24 8.54
C TRP A 240 9.46 17.15 9.50
N ASP A 241 8.57 16.20 9.79
CA ASP A 241 8.97 14.97 10.47
C ASP A 241 10.09 14.27 9.69
N ALA A 242 11.10 13.77 10.40
CA ALA A 242 12.15 12.96 9.78
C ALA A 242 11.48 11.75 9.10
N PRO A 243 11.59 11.60 7.77
CA PRO A 243 10.85 10.59 7.04
C PRO A 243 11.36 9.16 7.31
N PHE A 244 12.54 9.06 7.92
CA PHE A 244 13.28 7.84 8.20
C PHE A 244 14.37 8.15 9.22
N ASP A 245 14.69 7.19 10.09
CA ASP A 245 15.83 7.31 11.00
C ASP A 245 17.01 6.46 10.47
N PRO A 246 17.99 7.06 9.79
CA PRO A 246 19.14 6.33 9.29
C PRO A 246 20.13 5.91 10.38
N TRP A 247 19.98 6.44 11.60
CA TRP A 247 20.89 6.21 12.71
C TRP A 247 20.54 4.94 13.50
N SER A 248 19.25 4.63 13.63
CA SER A 248 18.78 3.37 14.25
C SER A 248 18.56 2.24 13.25
N THR A 249 18.41 2.56 11.97
CA THR A 249 18.17 1.56 10.93
C THR A 249 19.47 0.85 10.52
N THR A 250 19.42 -0.48 10.45
CA THR A 250 20.54 -1.30 9.95
C THR A 250 20.87 -0.93 8.49
N PRO A 251 22.08 -0.44 8.18
CA PRO A 251 22.45 -0.01 6.84
C PRO A 251 22.57 -1.18 5.85
N PHE A 252 23.06 -2.33 6.30
CA PHE A 252 23.15 -3.56 5.53
C PHE A 252 23.31 -4.79 6.44
N PHE A 253 23.19 -5.97 5.83
CA PHE A 253 23.26 -7.26 6.50
C PHE A 253 24.33 -8.12 5.83
N VAL A 254 24.91 -9.04 6.60
CA VAL A 254 25.67 -10.19 6.07
C VAL A 254 24.85 -11.48 6.26
N LEU A 255 25.31 -12.57 5.67
CA LEU A 255 24.67 -13.89 5.83
C LEU A 255 25.53 -14.77 6.72
N ASP A 256 24.92 -15.44 7.70
CA ASP A 256 25.58 -16.51 8.45
C ASP A 256 25.62 -17.84 7.66
N ALA A 257 26.21 -18.87 8.28
CA ALA A 257 26.33 -20.19 7.69
C ALA A 257 24.96 -20.83 7.36
N GLU A 258 23.91 -20.47 8.08
CA GLU A 258 22.53 -20.92 7.87
C GLU A 258 21.70 -19.99 6.96
N GLN A 259 22.35 -19.08 6.23
CA GLN A 259 21.72 -18.11 5.31
C GLN A 259 20.76 -17.13 6.00
N ARG A 260 20.96 -16.84 7.28
CA ARG A 260 20.18 -15.82 8.02
C ARG A 260 20.87 -14.47 7.93
N ARG A 261 20.08 -13.41 7.81
CA ARG A 261 20.56 -12.02 7.83
C ARG A 261 21.09 -11.66 9.21
N VAL A 262 22.36 -11.31 9.28
CA VAL A 262 23.03 -10.72 10.45
C VAL A 262 23.15 -9.20 10.24
N PRO A 263 22.55 -8.36 11.11
CA PRO A 263 22.64 -6.93 10.95
C PRO A 263 24.08 -6.46 11.21
N VAL A 264 24.58 -5.60 10.31
CA VAL A 264 25.84 -4.89 10.53
C VAL A 264 25.52 -3.51 11.05
N ARG A 265 26.02 -3.18 12.25
CA ARG A 265 25.78 -1.90 12.91
C ARG A 265 27.03 -1.04 12.86
N VAL A 266 26.82 0.26 12.75
CA VAL A 266 27.88 1.26 12.86
C VAL A 266 28.24 1.42 14.34
N VAL A 267 29.53 1.47 14.64
CA VAL A 267 30.11 1.80 15.94
C VAL A 267 31.10 2.95 15.74
N ASP A 268 31.35 3.75 16.78
CA ASP A 268 32.36 4.82 16.79
C ASP A 268 32.45 5.65 15.49
N ALA A 269 31.36 6.35 15.16
CA ALA A 269 31.26 7.21 13.97
C ALA A 269 31.65 6.57 12.62
N GLY A 270 31.63 5.23 12.52
CA GLY A 270 31.96 4.47 11.32
C GLY A 270 33.38 3.94 11.25
N ASP A 271 34.23 4.18 12.25
CA ASP A 271 35.58 3.59 12.31
C ASP A 271 35.53 2.11 12.72
N LEU A 272 34.55 1.77 13.56
CA LEU A 272 34.24 0.41 13.99
C LEU A 272 32.84 0.00 13.54
N TRP A 273 32.65 -1.29 13.36
CA TRP A 273 31.37 -1.88 12.98
C TRP A 273 31.15 -3.12 13.83
N SER A 274 29.89 -3.44 14.10
CA SER A 274 29.53 -4.64 14.86
C SER A 274 28.78 -5.62 13.98
N ILE A 275 29.26 -6.86 13.93
CA ILE A 275 28.60 -8.01 13.32
C ILE A 275 28.36 -9.03 14.44
N ASP A 276 27.10 -9.28 14.79
CA ASP A 276 26.71 -10.20 15.86
C ASP A 276 27.43 -9.93 17.21
N GLY A 277 27.58 -8.63 17.55
CA GLY A 277 28.23 -8.18 18.78
C GLY A 277 29.77 -8.21 18.74
N ARG A 278 30.38 -8.64 17.64
CA ARG A 278 31.84 -8.59 17.45
C ARG A 278 32.21 -7.34 16.67
N GLU A 279 33.18 -6.59 17.20
CA GLU A 279 33.69 -5.40 16.55
C GLU A 279 34.70 -5.72 15.45
N ILE A 280 34.63 -4.97 14.36
CA ILE A 280 35.51 -5.06 13.20
C ILE A 280 35.80 -3.65 12.69
N SER A 281 37.05 -3.39 12.29
CA SER A 281 37.41 -2.08 11.71
C SER A 281 36.75 -1.88 10.35
N ALA A 282 36.46 -0.63 9.99
CA ALA A 282 35.93 -0.29 8.67
C ALA A 282 36.82 -0.80 7.52
N ALA A 283 38.14 -0.71 7.67
CA ALA A 283 39.11 -1.17 6.69
C ALA A 283 39.05 -2.70 6.50
N GLU A 284 39.01 -3.46 7.59
CA GLU A 284 38.91 -4.92 7.55
C GLU A 284 37.56 -5.37 6.96
N LEU A 285 36.45 -4.75 7.40
CA LEU A 285 35.11 -5.07 6.90
C LEU A 285 34.98 -4.81 5.40
N ALA A 286 35.42 -3.63 4.94
CA ALA A 286 35.43 -3.31 3.52
C ALA A 286 36.29 -4.30 2.71
N GLY A 287 37.46 -4.69 3.24
CA GLY A 287 38.32 -5.71 2.63
C GLY A 287 37.66 -7.08 2.53
N LYS A 288 36.95 -7.53 3.57
CA LYS A 288 36.21 -8.81 3.55
C LYS A 288 35.09 -8.80 2.51
N LEU A 289 34.35 -7.71 2.40
CA LEU A 289 33.27 -7.55 1.41
C LEU A 289 33.82 -7.59 -0.03
N GLU A 290 34.90 -6.87 -0.31
CA GLU A 290 35.49 -6.84 -1.67
C GLU A 290 36.09 -8.16 -2.12
N ASN A 291 36.72 -8.87 -1.19
CA ASN A 291 37.32 -10.18 -1.46
C ASN A 291 36.28 -11.31 -1.47
N GLY A 292 34.99 -10.99 -1.31
CA GLY A 292 33.89 -11.96 -1.31
C GLY A 292 33.91 -12.91 -0.10
N LEU A 293 34.63 -12.55 0.97
CA LEU A 293 34.65 -13.30 2.22
C LEU A 293 33.34 -13.08 3.01
N GLU A 294 32.65 -11.98 2.75
CA GLU A 294 31.34 -11.65 3.31
C GLU A 294 30.34 -11.33 2.19
N THR A 295 29.11 -11.83 2.33
CA THR A 295 28.01 -11.47 1.43
C THR A 295 27.32 -10.22 1.94
N ALA A 296 27.00 -9.26 1.06
CA ALA A 296 26.29 -8.05 1.46
C ALA A 296 24.83 -8.05 0.96
N ILE A 297 23.90 -7.77 1.88
CA ILE A 297 22.50 -7.46 1.59
C ILE A 297 22.25 -6.00 1.98
N PRO A 298 22.01 -5.08 1.03
CA PRO A 298 21.80 -3.68 1.35
C PRO A 298 20.48 -3.46 2.11
N GLY A 299 20.50 -2.53 3.06
CA GLY A 299 19.29 -1.97 3.66
C GLY A 299 18.52 -1.09 2.66
N ALA A 300 17.40 -0.53 3.11
CA ALA A 300 16.48 0.22 2.24
C ALA A 300 17.14 1.42 1.53
N LEU A 301 17.99 2.18 2.23
CA LEU A 301 18.69 3.34 1.66
C LEU A 301 19.72 2.93 0.60
N LEU A 302 20.55 1.94 0.91
CA LEU A 302 21.61 1.48 -0.01
C LEU A 302 21.04 0.75 -1.23
N ARG A 303 19.83 0.21 -1.15
CA ARG A 303 19.19 -0.49 -2.26
C ARG A 303 19.03 0.41 -3.49
N VAL A 304 18.66 1.68 -3.31
CA VAL A 304 18.42 2.61 -4.44
C VAL A 304 19.73 3.05 -5.08
N VAL A 305 20.78 3.23 -4.27
CA VAL A 305 22.14 3.48 -4.79
C VAL A 305 22.63 2.27 -5.58
N LEU A 306 22.47 1.06 -5.01
CA LEU A 306 22.85 -0.19 -5.67
C LEU A 306 22.13 -0.36 -7.02
N GLN A 307 20.82 -0.09 -7.07
CA GLN A 307 20.04 -0.14 -8.31
C GLN A 307 20.69 0.68 -9.43
N SER A 308 21.12 1.91 -9.14
CA SER A 308 21.78 2.78 -10.11
C SER A 308 23.23 2.40 -10.41
N CYS A 309 23.93 1.73 -9.50
CA CYS A 309 25.22 1.12 -9.81
C CYS A 309 25.11 -0.07 -10.78
N LEU A 310 23.95 -0.74 -10.82
CA LEU A 310 23.70 -1.92 -11.65
C LEU A 310 23.02 -1.60 -12.98
N LEU A 311 22.14 -0.61 -12.98
CA LEU A 311 21.24 -0.28 -14.08
C LEU A 311 21.32 1.22 -14.40
N PRO A 312 21.15 1.63 -15.67
CA PRO A 312 21.07 3.03 -16.06
C PRO A 312 19.68 3.61 -15.69
N VAL A 313 19.42 3.81 -14.40
CA VAL A 313 18.10 4.19 -13.88
C VAL A 313 17.81 5.67 -14.11
N SER A 314 16.87 6.00 -15.00
CA SER A 314 16.39 7.38 -15.20
C SER A 314 15.24 7.76 -14.27
N ALA A 315 14.42 6.80 -13.86
CA ALA A 315 13.31 7.05 -12.95
C ALA A 315 13.10 5.91 -11.95
N TYR A 316 12.76 6.30 -10.73
CA TYR A 316 12.38 5.41 -9.65
C TYR A 316 10.92 5.67 -9.27
N VAL A 317 10.09 4.64 -9.40
CA VAL A 317 8.66 4.70 -9.08
C VAL A 317 8.41 4.12 -7.70
N GLY A 318 7.92 4.95 -6.77
CA GLY A 318 7.74 4.59 -5.36
C GLY A 318 6.44 5.09 -4.76
N GLY A 319 6.07 4.54 -3.59
CA GLY A 319 4.97 5.06 -2.78
C GLY A 319 5.39 6.27 -1.93
N PRO A 320 4.45 7.04 -1.33
CA PRO A 320 4.79 8.27 -0.60
C PRO A 320 5.79 8.07 0.55
N SER A 321 5.59 7.05 1.39
CA SER A 321 6.54 6.71 2.46
C SER A 321 7.90 6.29 1.93
N GLU A 322 7.93 5.64 0.76
CA GLU A 322 9.15 5.17 0.11
C GLU A 322 9.94 6.33 -0.49
N LEU A 323 9.25 7.28 -1.14
CA LEU A 323 9.84 8.49 -1.70
C LEU A 323 10.39 9.41 -0.61
N ALA A 324 9.70 9.49 0.54
CA ALA A 324 10.11 10.38 1.62
C ALA A 324 11.51 10.03 2.16
N TYR A 325 11.79 8.73 2.37
CA TYR A 325 13.10 8.32 2.87
C TYR A 325 14.21 8.42 1.81
N GLN A 326 13.87 8.58 0.52
CA GLN A 326 14.87 8.75 -0.53
C GLN A 326 15.74 9.97 -0.32
N ALA A 327 15.31 10.98 0.45
CA ALA A 327 16.16 12.11 0.81
C ALA A 327 17.53 11.68 1.36
N TYR A 328 17.56 10.63 2.20
CA TYR A 328 18.81 10.08 2.75
C TYR A 328 19.58 9.18 1.77
N ALA A 329 18.94 8.66 0.72
CA ALA A 329 19.59 7.85 -0.29
C ALA A 329 20.15 8.71 -1.43
N LEU A 330 19.38 9.68 -1.93
CA LEU A 330 19.75 10.53 -3.06
C LEU A 330 20.97 11.39 -2.76
N CYS A 331 21.13 11.87 -1.53
CA CYS A 331 22.33 12.62 -1.15
C CYS A 331 23.61 11.78 -1.28
N LEU A 332 23.52 10.45 -1.30
CA LEU A 332 24.69 9.57 -1.41
C LEU A 332 25.14 9.37 -2.85
N PHE A 333 24.35 9.70 -3.87
CA PHE A 333 24.66 9.30 -5.26
C PHE A 333 26.02 9.77 -5.76
N GLU A 334 26.40 11.00 -5.43
CA GLU A 334 27.71 11.56 -5.75
C GLU A 334 28.85 10.76 -5.13
N LEU A 335 28.67 10.25 -3.89
CA LEU A 335 29.65 9.38 -3.23
C LEU A 335 29.91 8.08 -3.97
N PHE A 336 28.99 7.66 -4.85
CA PHE A 336 29.08 6.44 -5.64
C PHE A 336 29.31 6.72 -7.13
N ASP A 337 29.67 7.97 -7.45
CA ASP A 337 29.81 8.51 -8.81
C ASP A 337 28.55 8.35 -9.66
N GLN A 338 27.37 8.14 -9.06
CA GLN A 338 26.11 7.91 -9.78
C GLN A 338 25.29 9.18 -9.95
N ILE A 339 24.39 9.16 -10.93
CA ILE A 339 23.37 10.19 -11.11
C ILE A 339 22.07 9.67 -10.47
N SER A 340 21.46 10.47 -9.60
CA SER A 340 20.22 10.11 -8.92
C SER A 340 19.04 9.99 -9.90
N PRO A 341 18.17 8.97 -9.80
CA PRO A 341 17.02 8.86 -10.68
C PRO A 341 15.99 9.98 -10.39
N LEU A 342 15.12 10.27 -11.36
CA LEU A 342 13.93 11.07 -11.10
C LEU A 342 12.96 10.26 -10.24
N LEU A 343 12.56 10.80 -9.09
CA LEU A 343 11.52 10.19 -8.27
C LEU A 343 10.14 10.41 -8.91
N VAL A 344 9.33 9.35 -8.98
CA VAL A 344 7.98 9.41 -9.51
C VAL A 344 7.01 8.73 -8.53
N PRO A 345 5.99 9.43 -8.01
CA PRO A 345 4.93 8.79 -7.24
C PRO A 345 4.18 7.78 -8.10
N ARG A 346 4.01 6.56 -7.59
CA ARG A 346 3.12 5.59 -8.22
C ARG A 346 1.68 6.12 -8.28
N LEU A 347 0.90 5.58 -9.20
CA LEU A 347 -0.55 5.71 -9.23
C LEU A 347 -1.13 5.28 -7.87
N HIS A 348 -2.02 6.11 -7.34
CA HIS A 348 -2.87 5.79 -6.21
C HIS A 348 -4.30 5.62 -6.70
N SER A 349 -4.97 4.54 -6.31
CA SER A 349 -6.30 4.24 -6.85
C SER A 349 -7.26 3.59 -5.87
N THR A 350 -8.54 3.95 -6.01
CA THR A 350 -9.68 3.22 -5.47
C THR A 350 -10.53 2.72 -6.63
N PHE A 351 -10.74 1.41 -6.70
CA PHE A 351 -11.55 0.74 -7.70
C PHE A 351 -13.01 0.68 -7.24
N VAL A 352 -13.93 1.10 -8.10
CA VAL A 352 -15.38 1.04 -7.86
C VAL A 352 -16.07 0.40 -9.06
N SER A 353 -17.06 -0.47 -8.83
CA SER A 353 -17.84 -1.02 -9.95
C SER A 353 -18.89 -0.01 -10.39
N ALA A 354 -19.21 0.04 -11.68
CA ALA A 354 -20.30 0.87 -12.20
C ALA A 354 -21.64 0.54 -11.50
N SER A 355 -21.86 -0.74 -11.16
CA SER A 355 -23.01 -1.22 -10.40
C SER A 355 -23.10 -0.67 -8.97
N SER A 356 -21.99 -0.25 -8.38
CA SER A 356 -21.95 0.35 -7.04
C SER A 356 -22.26 1.86 -7.03
N LEU A 357 -22.21 2.54 -8.18
CA LEU A 357 -22.40 3.99 -8.26
C LEU A 357 -23.79 4.46 -7.80
N PRO A 358 -24.91 3.81 -8.17
CA PRO A 358 -26.23 4.21 -7.65
C PRO A 358 -26.29 4.07 -6.12
N GLN A 359 -25.61 3.07 -5.56
CA GLN A 359 -25.57 2.85 -4.12
C GLN A 359 -24.72 3.92 -3.42
N ILE A 360 -23.55 4.28 -3.98
CA ILE A 360 -22.71 5.38 -3.50
C ILE A 360 -23.50 6.69 -3.49
N GLN A 361 -24.24 6.98 -4.57
CA GLN A 361 -25.08 8.17 -4.67
C GLN A 361 -26.20 8.19 -3.61
N ARG A 362 -26.85 7.04 -3.35
CA ARG A 362 -27.88 6.92 -2.31
C ARG A 362 -27.36 7.17 -0.90
N PHE A 363 -26.11 6.81 -0.61
CA PHE A 363 -25.47 7.15 0.67
C PHE A 363 -25.07 8.63 0.76
N GLY A 364 -25.20 9.42 -0.31
CA GLY A 364 -24.90 10.85 -0.31
C GLY A 364 -23.44 11.16 0.00
N VAL A 365 -22.53 10.21 -0.18
CA VAL A 365 -21.15 10.41 0.25
C VAL A 365 -20.42 11.35 -0.68
N ARG A 366 -19.98 12.48 -0.13
CA ARG A 366 -19.19 13.49 -0.86
C ARG A 366 -17.74 13.09 -1.01
N ASP A 367 -17.18 12.43 -0.01
CA ASP A 367 -15.78 12.02 -0.01
C ASP A 367 -15.64 10.50 0.11
N LEU A 368 -15.51 9.83 -1.04
CA LEU A 368 -15.29 8.39 -1.10
C LEU A 368 -13.99 7.92 -0.44
N LEU A 369 -12.97 8.78 -0.39
CA LEU A 369 -11.66 8.41 0.16
C LEU A 369 -11.65 8.52 1.68
N ALA A 370 -12.43 9.42 2.27
CA ALA A 370 -12.53 9.59 3.72
C ALA A 370 -13.49 8.61 4.40
N ILE A 371 -14.23 7.79 3.65
CA ILE A 371 -15.25 6.86 4.16
C ILE A 371 -14.68 5.80 5.11
N THR A 372 -15.22 5.70 6.32
CA THR A 372 -15.18 4.51 7.18
C THR A 372 -16.55 3.85 7.26
N HIS A 373 -16.64 2.63 7.81
CA HIS A 373 -17.94 1.99 8.06
C HIS A 373 -18.80 2.85 8.99
N GLU A 374 -18.20 3.37 10.06
CA GLU A 374 -18.85 4.21 11.06
C GLU A 374 -19.34 5.52 10.42
N GLN A 375 -18.52 6.16 9.58
CA GLN A 375 -18.94 7.36 8.86
C GLN A 375 -20.00 7.08 7.80
N LEU A 376 -19.96 5.92 7.13
CA LEU A 376 -21.03 5.51 6.22
C LEU A 376 -22.34 5.22 6.97
N VAL A 377 -22.26 4.61 8.15
CA VAL A 377 -23.42 4.37 9.03
C VAL A 377 -23.97 5.68 9.57
N ALA A 378 -23.10 6.65 9.91
CA ALA A 378 -23.51 7.98 10.36
C ALA A 378 -24.04 8.85 9.21
N ALA A 379 -23.55 8.64 7.98
CA ALA A 379 -24.02 9.32 6.78
C ALA A 379 -25.23 8.64 6.12
N LEU A 380 -25.77 7.58 6.73
CA LEU A 380 -27.02 7.00 6.26
C LEU A 380 -28.07 8.11 6.26
N PRO A 381 -28.83 8.28 5.16
CA PRO A 381 -29.97 9.17 5.20
C PRO A 381 -30.84 8.78 6.39
N GLU A 382 -31.30 9.78 7.14
CA GLU A 382 -32.44 9.63 8.03
C GLU A 382 -33.48 8.79 7.27
N PRO A 383 -33.98 7.69 7.86
CA PRO A 383 -34.99 6.89 7.19
C PRO A 383 -36.06 7.86 6.71
N THR A 384 -36.49 7.75 5.45
CA THR A 384 -37.72 8.39 5.02
C THR A 384 -38.85 7.71 5.79
N GLU A 385 -39.05 8.14 7.04
CA GLU A 385 -40.17 7.75 7.85
C GLU A 385 -41.41 8.26 7.15
N ASP A 386 -42.34 7.36 6.86
CA ASP A 386 -43.70 7.75 6.49
C ASP A 386 -44.19 8.75 7.55
N PRO A 387 -44.53 10.00 7.18
CA PRO A 387 -44.95 11.01 8.15
C PRO A 387 -46.10 10.55 9.05
N ARG A 388 -46.95 9.64 8.54
CA ARG A 388 -48.04 9.04 9.31
C ARG A 388 -47.53 8.08 10.37
N ILE A 389 -46.54 7.24 10.05
CA ILE A 389 -45.93 6.32 11.02
C ILE A 389 -45.22 7.10 12.11
N ARG A 390 -44.48 8.16 11.75
CA ARG A 390 -43.83 9.05 12.71
C ARG A 390 -44.84 9.68 13.67
N ALA A 391 -45.90 10.26 13.14
CA ALA A 391 -46.97 10.86 13.94
C ALA A 391 -47.61 9.85 14.90
N LEU A 392 -47.88 8.62 14.45
CA LEU A 392 -48.45 7.56 15.30
C LEU A 392 -47.50 7.13 16.43
N LEU A 393 -46.19 7.05 16.18
CA LEU A 393 -45.20 6.72 17.22
C LEU A 393 -45.05 7.86 18.24
N ASP A 394 -45.09 9.11 17.77
CA ASP A 394 -45.04 10.30 18.63
C ASP A 394 -46.29 10.35 19.53
N GLU A 395 -47.49 10.16 18.95
CA GLU A 395 -48.76 10.09 19.67
C GLU A 395 -48.80 8.94 20.70
N LEU A 396 -48.30 7.76 20.33
CA LEU A 396 -48.19 6.62 21.24
C LEU A 396 -47.27 6.93 22.42
N GLY A 397 -46.09 7.49 22.17
CA GLY A 397 -45.13 7.84 23.22
C GLY A 397 -45.62 8.95 24.15
N GLU A 398 -46.36 9.93 23.64
CA GLU A 398 -47.06 10.94 24.44
C GLU A 398 -48.18 10.33 25.28
N THR A 399 -48.99 9.45 24.68
CA THR A 399 -50.12 8.80 25.38
C THR A 399 -49.64 7.92 26.53
N VAL A 400 -48.60 7.09 26.31
CA VAL A 400 -48.01 6.25 27.35
C VAL A 400 -47.52 7.10 28.53
N ARG A 401 -46.74 8.16 28.24
CA ARG A 401 -46.21 9.06 29.29
C ARG A 401 -47.33 9.74 30.07
N ARG A 402 -48.32 10.30 29.35
CA ARG A 402 -49.45 11.03 29.95
C ARG A 402 -50.29 10.12 30.86
N VAL A 403 -50.70 8.95 30.38
CA VAL A 403 -51.58 8.04 31.14
C VAL A 403 -50.86 7.48 32.37
N HIS A 404 -49.58 7.11 32.26
CA HIS A 404 -48.82 6.64 33.42
C HIS A 404 -48.58 7.73 34.46
N ALA A 405 -48.31 8.97 34.04
CA ALA A 405 -48.15 10.10 34.96
C ALA A 405 -49.45 10.38 35.73
N GLU A 406 -50.60 10.41 35.04
CA GLU A 406 -51.91 10.62 35.67
C GLU A 406 -52.25 9.49 36.67
N LEU A 407 -51.95 8.23 36.32
CA LEU A 407 -52.14 7.10 37.21
C LEU A 407 -51.21 7.18 38.44
N ALA A 408 -49.94 7.54 38.26
CA ALA A 408 -48.99 7.69 39.36
C ALA A 408 -49.40 8.80 40.33
N GLU A 409 -49.87 9.94 39.82
CA GLU A 409 -50.37 11.06 40.64
C GLU A 409 -51.56 10.64 41.50
N ARG A 410 -52.55 9.94 40.90
CA ARG A 410 -53.70 9.43 41.66
C ARG A 410 -53.30 8.34 42.67
N ALA A 411 -52.30 7.53 42.34
CA ALA A 411 -51.79 6.48 43.23
C ALA A 411 -50.98 7.04 44.42
N GLN A 412 -50.42 8.25 44.34
CA GLN A 412 -49.73 8.87 45.48
C GLN A 412 -50.63 9.01 46.70
N GLY A 413 -51.92 9.28 46.49
CA GLY A 413 -52.92 9.35 47.56
C GLY A 413 -53.34 7.98 48.13
N LEU A 414 -52.96 6.88 47.49
CA LEU A 414 -53.28 5.51 47.90
C LEU A 414 -52.08 4.82 48.54
N ASP A 415 -50.96 4.75 47.81
CA ASP A 415 -49.72 4.12 48.24
C ASP A 415 -48.53 4.63 47.41
N SER A 416 -47.49 5.11 48.11
CA SER A 416 -46.30 5.68 47.48
C SER A 416 -45.46 4.67 46.69
N SER A 417 -45.52 3.38 47.05
CA SER A 417 -44.80 2.33 46.32
C SER A 417 -45.50 2.00 45.00
N LEU A 418 -46.84 2.03 44.97
CA LEU A 418 -47.64 1.86 43.78
C LEU A 418 -47.41 2.99 42.77
N ALA A 419 -47.37 4.24 43.25
CA ALA A 419 -47.05 5.40 42.39
C ALA A 419 -45.69 5.24 41.70
N ARG A 420 -44.66 4.86 42.46
CA ARG A 420 -43.31 4.60 41.92
C ARG A 420 -43.30 3.45 40.91
N SER A 421 -44.05 2.38 41.16
CA SER A 421 -44.19 1.26 40.23
C SER A 421 -44.84 1.69 38.90
N LEU A 422 -45.80 2.61 38.93
CA LEU A 422 -46.48 3.12 37.73
C LEU A 422 -45.58 4.03 36.91
N GLU A 423 -44.76 4.88 37.55
CA GLU A 423 -43.73 5.68 36.88
C GLU A 423 -42.71 4.78 36.17
N GLN A 424 -42.23 3.74 36.88
CA GLN A 424 -41.25 2.80 36.33
C GLN A 424 -41.83 2.01 35.15
N SER A 425 -43.09 1.57 35.24
CA SER A 425 -43.79 0.92 34.13
C SER A 425 -43.95 1.85 32.93
N GLY A 426 -44.27 3.14 33.14
CA GLY A 426 -44.38 4.13 32.07
C GLY A 426 -43.05 4.36 31.36
N ALA A 427 -41.95 4.42 32.11
CA ALA A 427 -40.61 4.51 31.55
C ALA A 427 -40.25 3.27 30.71
N GLN A 428 -40.55 2.06 31.19
CA GLN A 428 -40.32 0.81 30.45
C GLN A 428 -41.13 0.74 29.15
N MET A 429 -42.40 1.16 29.18
CA MET A 429 -43.23 1.24 27.98
C MET A 429 -42.71 2.28 26.98
N GLY A 430 -42.25 3.45 27.48
CA GLY A 430 -41.58 4.46 26.66
C GLY A 430 -40.34 3.90 25.96
N GLU A 431 -39.50 3.14 26.66
CA GLU A 431 -38.34 2.46 26.08
C GLU A 431 -38.75 1.49 24.95
N GLN A 432 -39.90 0.81 25.11
CA GLN A 432 -40.42 -0.11 24.09
C GLN A 432 -40.95 0.61 22.84
N VAL A 433 -41.52 1.81 22.99
CA VAL A 433 -41.88 2.68 21.86
C VAL A 433 -40.62 3.07 21.08
N GLU A 434 -39.55 3.49 21.77
CA GLU A 434 -38.29 3.83 21.12
C GLU A 434 -37.61 2.64 20.44
N LYS A 435 -37.67 1.44 21.04
CA LYS A 435 -37.23 0.19 20.38
C LYS A 435 -38.02 -0.12 19.10
N THR A 436 -39.32 0.19 19.10
CA THR A 436 -40.20 0.00 17.93
C THR A 436 -39.86 1.00 16.83
N ARG A 437 -39.65 2.28 17.19
CA ARG A 437 -39.16 3.33 16.28
C ARG A 437 -37.86 2.90 15.62
N ALA A 438 -36.87 2.46 16.40
CA ALA A 438 -35.58 1.98 15.89
C ALA A 438 -35.74 0.77 14.94
N ARG A 439 -36.66 -0.16 15.22
CA ARG A 439 -36.95 -1.30 14.32
C ARG A 439 -37.56 -0.85 13.00
N ILE A 440 -38.52 0.07 13.03
CA ILE A 440 -39.16 0.62 11.82
C ILE A 440 -38.12 1.32 10.96
N ALA A 441 -37.32 2.22 11.56
CA ALA A 441 -36.21 2.89 10.91
C ALA A 441 -35.26 1.90 10.21
N LYS A 442 -34.86 0.83 10.91
CA LYS A 442 -34.00 -0.22 10.36
C LYS A 442 -34.63 -0.96 9.17
N VAL A 443 -35.92 -1.26 9.22
CA VAL A 443 -36.64 -1.90 8.10
C VAL A 443 -36.73 -0.96 6.90
N THR A 444 -37.02 0.31 7.12
CA THR A 444 -37.08 1.34 6.07
C THR A 444 -35.72 1.54 5.39
N GLN A 445 -34.64 1.66 6.16
CA GLN A 445 -33.28 1.74 5.62
C GLN A 445 -32.89 0.51 4.80
N ASN A 446 -33.23 -0.69 5.28
CA ASN A 446 -32.97 -1.92 4.53
C ASN A 446 -33.75 -1.96 3.21
N ARG A 447 -35.02 -1.52 3.19
CA ARG A 447 -35.83 -1.41 1.96
C ARG A 447 -35.28 -0.37 0.99
N ALA A 448 -34.75 0.75 1.49
CA ALA A 448 -34.11 1.78 0.68
C ALA A 448 -32.72 1.37 0.14
N GLY A 449 -32.19 0.23 0.57
CA GLY A 449 -30.84 -0.23 0.21
C GLY A 449 -29.72 0.55 0.90
N THR A 450 -30.05 1.33 1.93
CA THR A 450 -29.13 2.09 2.78
C THR A 450 -28.97 1.46 4.16
N GLY A 451 -29.28 0.16 4.29
CA GLY A 451 -29.07 -0.57 5.53
C GLY A 451 -27.58 -0.66 5.94
N SER A 452 -27.33 -0.90 7.22
CA SER A 452 -25.97 -1.11 7.78
C SER A 452 -25.19 -2.20 7.03
N ARG A 453 -25.86 -3.24 6.53
CA ARG A 453 -25.22 -4.27 5.70
C ARG A 453 -24.66 -3.67 4.41
N GLN A 454 -25.45 -2.89 3.67
CA GLN A 454 -25.05 -2.23 2.43
C GLN A 454 -23.91 -1.22 2.66
N ALA A 455 -23.96 -0.47 3.76
CA ALA A 455 -22.90 0.43 4.18
C ALA A 455 -21.60 -0.34 4.47
N ARG A 456 -21.68 -1.45 5.20
CA ARG A 456 -20.53 -2.34 5.46
C ARG A 456 -19.93 -2.90 4.17
N LYS A 457 -20.77 -3.35 3.23
CA LYS A 457 -20.31 -3.84 1.92
C LYS A 457 -19.47 -2.81 1.17
N LEU A 458 -19.98 -1.57 1.10
CA LEU A 458 -19.31 -0.47 0.43
C LEU A 458 -18.01 -0.07 1.16
N ALA A 459 -18.07 0.05 2.49
CA ALA A 459 -16.91 0.37 3.33
C ALA A 459 -15.79 -0.67 3.19
N HIS A 460 -16.12 -1.96 3.29
CA HIS A 460 -15.14 -3.05 3.19
C HIS A 460 -14.53 -3.16 1.80
N TRP A 461 -15.24 -2.72 0.75
CA TRP A 461 -14.65 -2.63 -0.58
C TRP A 461 -13.77 -1.39 -0.73
N ILE A 462 -14.26 -0.19 -0.42
CA ILE A 462 -13.57 1.08 -0.67
C ILE A 462 -12.43 1.35 0.31
N ARG A 463 -12.61 0.97 1.58
CA ARG A 463 -11.67 1.21 2.67
C ARG A 463 -11.57 -0.03 3.60
N PRO A 464 -11.18 -1.20 3.07
CA PRO A 464 -11.02 -2.42 3.85
C PRO A 464 -10.13 -2.18 5.07
N LEU A 465 -10.57 -2.67 6.24
CA LEU A 465 -9.88 -2.50 7.53
C LEU A 465 -9.60 -1.03 7.91
N GLY A 466 -10.38 -0.08 7.35
CA GLY A 466 -10.15 1.35 7.56
C GLY A 466 -8.91 1.91 6.84
N GLN A 467 -8.28 1.13 5.96
CA GLN A 467 -7.09 1.50 5.20
C GLN A 467 -7.40 1.68 3.70
N ALA A 468 -6.49 2.33 2.98
CA ALA A 468 -6.63 2.51 1.53
C ALA A 468 -6.76 1.15 0.82
N GLN A 469 -7.76 1.02 -0.08
CA GLN A 469 -8.06 -0.23 -0.78
C GLN A 469 -6.83 -0.87 -1.41
N GLU A 470 -6.04 -0.08 -2.14
CA GLU A 470 -4.82 -0.54 -2.82
C GLU A 470 -3.74 -1.16 -1.89
N ARG A 471 -3.79 -0.88 -0.58
CA ARG A 471 -2.85 -1.41 0.42
C ARG A 471 -3.30 -2.71 1.05
N VAL A 472 -4.60 -3.02 0.99
CA VAL A 472 -5.17 -4.21 1.64
C VAL A 472 -5.63 -5.20 0.57
N LEU A 473 -6.44 -4.75 -0.38
CA LEU A 473 -7.06 -5.61 -1.38
C LEU A 473 -5.98 -6.29 -2.24
N ALA A 474 -6.08 -7.60 -2.40
CA ALA A 474 -5.13 -8.38 -3.18
C ALA A 474 -5.15 -7.99 -4.67
N ALA A 475 -3.97 -7.86 -5.27
CA ALA A 475 -3.80 -7.70 -6.71
C ALA A 475 -4.48 -8.83 -7.49
N THR A 476 -4.38 -10.06 -7.00
CA THR A 476 -5.04 -11.25 -7.59
C THR A 476 -6.56 -11.12 -7.57
N GLN A 477 -7.17 -10.46 -6.58
CA GLN A 477 -8.63 -10.26 -6.58
C GLN A 477 -9.05 -9.28 -7.69
N LEU A 478 -8.30 -8.21 -7.90
CA LEU A 478 -8.58 -7.29 -9.01
C LEU A 478 -8.44 -7.99 -10.37
N LEU A 479 -7.41 -8.82 -10.54
CA LEU A 479 -7.23 -9.62 -11.76
C LEU A 479 -8.36 -10.65 -11.95
N ALA A 480 -8.83 -11.30 -10.88
CA ALA A 480 -9.95 -12.26 -10.95
C ALA A 480 -11.28 -11.61 -11.37
N ARG A 481 -11.44 -10.32 -11.05
CA ARG A 481 -12.66 -9.56 -11.32
C ARG A 481 -12.62 -8.80 -12.65
N LEU A 482 -11.45 -8.24 -13.00
CA LEU A 482 -11.26 -7.34 -14.15
C LEU A 482 -10.51 -7.99 -15.33
N GLY A 483 -9.79 -9.07 -15.06
CA GLY A 483 -9.17 -9.87 -16.11
C GLY A 483 -7.74 -9.49 -16.49
N PRO A 484 -7.19 -10.19 -17.49
CA PRO A 484 -5.78 -10.08 -17.87
C PRO A 484 -5.42 -8.75 -18.55
N GLU A 485 -6.40 -7.96 -18.98
CA GLU A 485 -6.18 -6.63 -19.57
C GLU A 485 -5.94 -5.53 -18.51
N LEU A 486 -6.17 -5.84 -17.23
CA LEU A 486 -6.05 -4.88 -16.14
C LEU A 486 -4.69 -4.17 -16.08
N PRO A 487 -3.53 -4.86 -16.17
CA PRO A 487 -2.24 -4.18 -16.14
C PRO A 487 -2.08 -3.12 -17.23
N ASP A 488 -2.59 -3.36 -18.44
CA ASP A 488 -2.52 -2.41 -19.56
C ASP A 488 -3.51 -1.26 -19.41
N ALA A 489 -4.70 -1.53 -18.89
CA ALA A 489 -5.66 -0.48 -18.57
C ALA A 489 -5.14 0.45 -17.47
N LEU A 490 -4.43 -0.09 -16.48
CA LEU A 490 -3.79 0.72 -15.44
C LEU A 490 -2.65 1.59 -16.00
N VAL A 491 -1.92 1.13 -17.01
CA VAL A 491 -0.92 1.98 -17.70
C VAL A 491 -1.60 3.18 -18.33
N ARG A 492 -2.70 2.97 -19.06
CA ARG A 492 -3.48 4.05 -19.70
C ARG A 492 -4.11 5.01 -18.67
N ALA A 493 -4.54 4.47 -17.53
CA ALA A 493 -5.10 5.25 -16.44
C ALA A 493 -4.04 5.95 -15.57
N SER A 494 -2.75 5.67 -15.77
CA SER A 494 -1.67 6.32 -15.04
C SER A 494 -1.31 7.66 -15.67
N ALA A 495 -1.23 8.71 -14.86
CA ALA A 495 -0.66 10.00 -15.26
C ALA A 495 0.55 10.28 -14.38
N PRO A 496 1.74 9.77 -14.73
CA PRO A 496 2.91 9.80 -13.86
C PRO A 496 3.43 11.22 -13.53
N PHE A 497 3.05 12.22 -14.34
CA PHE A 497 3.42 13.63 -14.16
C PHE A 497 2.27 14.49 -13.64
N GLU A 498 1.13 13.87 -13.30
CA GLU A 498 0.02 14.51 -12.57
C GLU A 498 -0.33 13.66 -11.35
N PRO A 499 0.57 13.59 -10.34
CA PRO A 499 0.43 12.64 -9.25
C PRO A 499 -0.87 12.86 -8.47
N SER A 500 -1.77 11.89 -8.58
CA SER A 500 -3.13 11.99 -8.06
C SER A 500 -3.64 10.65 -7.53
N HIS A 501 -4.52 10.70 -6.53
CA HIS A 501 -5.39 9.60 -6.19
C HIS A 501 -6.57 9.58 -7.15
N ARG A 502 -6.76 8.47 -7.86
CA ARG A 502 -7.81 8.31 -8.87
C ARG A 502 -8.88 7.33 -8.40
N ILE A 503 -10.14 7.70 -8.59
CA ILE A 503 -11.26 6.76 -8.43
C ILE A 503 -11.52 6.14 -9.79
N LEU A 504 -11.12 4.88 -9.95
CA LEU A 504 -11.22 4.13 -11.19
C LEU A 504 -12.50 3.29 -11.19
N CYS A 505 -13.43 3.65 -12.06
CA CYS A 505 -14.65 2.91 -12.29
C CYS A 505 -14.44 1.86 -13.37
N PHE A 506 -14.95 0.66 -13.12
CA PHE A 506 -14.94 -0.46 -14.05
C PHE A 506 -16.34 -1.00 -14.28
N GLU A 507 -16.57 -1.54 -15.48
CA GLU A 507 -17.71 -2.41 -15.76
C GLU A 507 -17.28 -3.85 -15.54
N GLU A 508 -18.16 -4.68 -14.97
CA GLU A 508 -17.87 -6.10 -14.81
C GLU A 508 -17.96 -6.78 -16.20
N PRO A 509 -17.03 -7.69 -16.53
CA PRO A 509 -17.00 -8.39 -17.82
C PRO A 509 -18.25 -9.20 -18.13
#